data_AF-A0A8T5DVB8-F1
#
_entry.id   AF-A0A8T5DVB8-F1
#
_cell.length_a   1.000
_cell.length_b   1.000
_cell.length_c   1.000
_cell.angle_alpha   90.00
_cell.angle_beta   90.00
_cell.angle_gamma   90.00
#
_symmetry.space_group_name_H-M   'P 1'
#
loop_
_entity.id
_entity.type
_entity.pdbx_description
1 polymer ?
#
loop_
_entity_poly.entity_id
_entity_poly.type
_entity_poly.pdbx_seq_one_letter_code
_entity_poly.pdbx_strand_id
1 'polypeptide(L)'
;MGRRKGTPLFNTCPNRFTFTRTKLSTKVLTLFLIIALLPNNSVAEQVEAQETAVLLDVHVLDSTCQDEESCNSWRPDNLVEYFGADWCEPCMEVEQEISNIDSNRSVIIQHHPSTSDNTFFSQSKMKFENQYRLLFIPSLVINGESLLTGSSQALEISQVLQQQNRTYSGISDINYQNGTLFWNASEGYNLNIWMLKDTMHEFENYSHPNLATSLLSFHSGNKSANISEWLEDWDGRLVFMLEDIGSAELTSASTQPTGNFNFNQEDYKQNDTEKDATLNPKILAIVTGLIMFTILLPGLIMFQGLRKFEDENPPDEQE
;
A
#
# COMPACT_ATOMS: atom_id res chain seq x y z
N MET A 1 -74.34 1.17 -34.74
CA MET A 1 -75.02 0.54 -33.57
C MET A 1 -74.50 -0.88 -33.47
N GLY A 2 -73.97 -1.44 -32.39
CA GLY A 2 -73.71 -0.99 -31.00
C GLY A 2 -72.48 -1.77 -30.46
N ARG A 3 -71.64 -1.13 -29.64
CA ARG A 3 -71.54 -1.25 -28.16
C ARG A 3 -71.03 -2.59 -27.60
N ARG A 4 -69.74 -2.55 -27.21
CA ARG A 4 -68.99 -3.16 -26.07
C ARG A 4 -69.61 -4.33 -25.30
N LYS A 5 -68.74 -5.30 -24.95
CA LYS A 5 -68.35 -5.61 -23.56
C LYS A 5 -67.08 -6.45 -23.53
N GLY A 6 -66.04 -5.96 -22.85
CA GLY A 6 -64.95 -6.77 -22.35
C GLY A 6 -65.22 -7.14 -20.90
N THR A 7 -64.77 -8.32 -20.48
CA THR A 7 -64.59 -8.70 -19.08
C THR A 7 -63.49 -9.77 -18.96
N PRO A 8 -62.78 -9.82 -17.81
CA PRO A 8 -61.47 -10.44 -17.64
C PRO A 8 -61.58 -11.88 -17.10
N LEU A 9 -60.50 -12.66 -17.20
CA LEU A 9 -60.35 -13.93 -16.48
C LEU A 9 -58.97 -14.03 -15.83
N PHE A 10 -58.73 -13.21 -14.80
CA PHE A 10 -58.01 -13.69 -13.63
C PHE A 10 -58.99 -14.56 -12.83
N ASN A 11 -58.84 -15.88 -12.90
CA ASN A 11 -59.30 -16.83 -11.89
C ASN A 11 -58.89 -18.25 -12.30
N THR A 12 -57.71 -18.68 -11.88
CA THR A 12 -57.41 -20.10 -11.67
C THR A 12 -56.74 -20.25 -10.32
N CYS A 13 -57.51 -20.71 -9.34
CA CYS A 13 -57.00 -21.19 -8.07
C CYS A 13 -56.00 -22.33 -8.30
N PRO A 14 -54.83 -22.36 -7.65
CA PRO A 14 -53.97 -23.53 -7.69
C PRO A 14 -54.59 -24.65 -6.84
N ASN A 15 -54.71 -25.81 -7.47
CA ASN A 15 -55.21 -27.04 -6.88
C ASN A 15 -54.25 -27.51 -5.77
N ARG A 16 -54.78 -27.93 -4.62
CA ARG A 16 -54.00 -28.44 -3.48
C ARG A 16 -53.27 -29.73 -3.88
N PHE A 17 -51.96 -29.64 -4.13
CA PHE A 17 -51.10 -30.82 -4.16
C PHE A 17 -50.65 -31.18 -2.76
N THR A 18 -51.02 -32.39 -2.34
CA THR A 18 -50.60 -33.02 -1.08
C THR A 18 -49.11 -33.36 -1.12
N PHE A 19 -48.35 -32.76 -0.20
CA PHE A 19 -46.92 -33.01 -0.02
C PHE A 19 -46.71 -34.35 0.70
N THR A 20 -46.20 -35.35 -0.01
CA THR A 20 -45.76 -36.62 0.57
C THR A 20 -44.43 -36.41 1.31
N ARG A 21 -44.43 -36.84 2.57
CA ARG A 21 -43.41 -36.59 3.60
C ARG A 21 -42.18 -37.47 3.38
N THR A 22 -41.08 -36.94 2.84
CA THR A 22 -39.77 -37.62 2.83
C THR A 22 -39.01 -37.33 4.13
N LYS A 23 -38.82 -38.37 4.97
CA LYS A 23 -38.24 -38.31 6.32
C LYS A 23 -36.70 -38.33 6.39
N LEU A 24 -35.98 -38.02 5.30
CA LEU A 24 -34.51 -38.20 5.25
C LEU A 24 -33.67 -36.90 5.33
N SER A 25 -34.28 -35.72 5.50
CA SER A 25 -33.55 -34.44 5.43
C SER A 25 -33.23 -33.82 6.81
N THR A 26 -33.95 -34.15 7.87
CA THR A 26 -33.88 -33.40 9.13
C THR A 26 -32.63 -33.68 9.96
N LYS A 27 -32.05 -34.90 9.88
CA LYS A 27 -30.87 -35.26 10.71
C LYS A 27 -29.55 -34.69 10.18
N VAL A 28 -29.43 -34.52 8.87
CA VAL A 28 -28.23 -33.93 8.22
C VAL A 28 -28.18 -32.43 8.48
N LEU A 29 -29.33 -31.75 8.44
CA LEU A 29 -29.43 -30.32 8.72
C LEU A 29 -29.05 -29.98 10.17
N THR A 30 -29.45 -30.81 11.13
CA THR A 30 -29.10 -30.61 12.55
C THR A 30 -27.62 -30.82 12.83
N LEU A 31 -26.93 -31.72 12.11
CA LEU A 31 -25.49 -31.97 12.31
C LEU A 31 -24.64 -30.80 11.83
N PHE A 32 -24.99 -30.21 10.67
CA PHE A 32 -24.32 -29.01 10.15
C PHE A 32 -24.52 -27.78 11.06
N LEU A 33 -25.68 -27.67 11.70
CA LEU A 33 -25.97 -26.56 12.61
C LEU A 33 -25.11 -26.59 13.88
N ILE A 34 -24.76 -27.79 14.37
CA ILE A 34 -23.98 -27.97 15.61
C ILE A 34 -22.49 -27.70 15.37
N ILE A 35 -21.93 -28.12 14.22
CA ILE A 35 -20.53 -27.86 13.88
C ILE A 35 -20.28 -26.35 13.69
N ALA A 36 -21.27 -25.60 13.23
CA ALA A 36 -21.18 -24.16 13.02
C ALA A 36 -21.24 -23.33 14.33
N LEU A 37 -21.48 -23.95 15.49
CA LEU A 37 -21.64 -23.27 16.78
C LEU A 37 -20.46 -23.48 17.75
N LEU A 38 -19.38 -24.14 17.31
CA LEU A 38 -18.17 -24.25 18.12
C LEU A 38 -17.45 -22.89 18.20
N PRO A 39 -17.21 -22.33 19.39
CA PRO A 39 -16.44 -21.10 19.54
C PRO A 39 -14.95 -21.39 19.30
N ASN A 40 -14.36 -20.74 18.30
CA ASN A 40 -12.91 -20.66 18.18
C ASN A 40 -12.42 -19.59 19.17
N ASN A 41 -11.70 -20.02 20.21
CA ASN A 41 -10.95 -19.10 21.06
C ASN A 41 -9.71 -18.63 20.29
N SER A 42 -9.84 -17.52 19.55
CA SER A 42 -8.67 -16.76 19.10
C SER A 42 -8.26 -15.82 20.23
N VAL A 43 -7.08 -16.06 20.81
CA VAL A 43 -6.38 -15.10 21.66
C VAL A 43 -5.97 -13.93 20.77
N ALA A 44 -6.53 -12.75 21.02
CA ALA A 44 -6.04 -11.51 20.43
C ALA A 44 -4.85 -11.05 21.28
N GLU A 45 -3.66 -11.10 20.70
CA GLU A 45 -2.48 -10.46 21.24
C GLU A 45 -2.64 -8.95 21.08
N GLN A 46 -2.69 -8.22 22.19
CA GLN A 46 -2.70 -6.76 22.16
C GLN A 46 -1.30 -6.30 21.78
N VAL A 47 -1.12 -5.83 20.56
CA VAL A 47 0.06 -5.07 20.18
C VAL A 47 -0.11 -3.69 20.79
N GLU A 48 0.76 -3.37 21.74
CA GLU A 48 0.91 -2.02 22.30
C GLU A 48 1.26 -1.06 21.17
N ALA A 49 0.45 -0.02 20.98
CA ALA A 49 0.75 1.09 20.08
C ALA A 49 1.92 1.88 20.69
N GLN A 50 3.13 1.55 20.26
CA GLN A 50 4.33 2.32 20.57
C GLN A 50 4.36 3.52 19.60
N GLU A 51 4.52 4.74 20.13
CA GLU A 51 4.69 5.96 19.32
C GLU A 51 5.94 5.81 18.44
N THR A 52 5.78 5.33 17.20
CA THR A 52 6.88 5.00 16.28
C THR A 52 7.35 6.24 15.53
N ALA A 53 8.25 7.02 16.15
CA ALA A 53 9.07 7.95 15.38
C ALA A 53 10.05 7.14 14.50
N VAL A 54 9.69 6.97 13.23
CA VAL A 54 10.46 6.13 12.30
C VAL A 54 11.82 6.76 11.93
N LEU A 55 11.95 8.09 11.94
CA LEU A 55 13.19 8.81 11.60
C LEU A 55 13.62 9.76 12.72
N LEU A 56 14.83 9.58 13.25
CA LEU A 56 15.37 10.40 14.34
C LEU A 56 16.40 11.43 13.88
N ASP A 57 17.36 11.01 13.06
CA ASP A 57 18.48 11.85 12.65
C ASP A 57 18.95 11.51 11.24
N VAL A 58 19.54 12.49 10.55
CA VAL A 58 20.04 12.38 9.18
C VAL A 58 21.40 13.04 9.08
N HIS A 59 22.34 12.35 8.45
CA HIS A 59 23.67 12.87 8.16
C HIS A 59 24.06 12.53 6.71
N VAL A 60 24.95 13.33 6.12
CA VAL A 60 25.36 13.20 4.72
C VAL A 60 26.87 13.26 4.60
N LEU A 61 27.41 12.46 3.69
CA LEU A 61 28.83 12.41 3.37
C LEU A 61 28.98 12.30 1.84
N ASP A 62 29.75 13.21 1.25
CA ASP A 62 29.95 13.33 -0.20
C ASP A 62 31.19 12.56 -0.67
N SER A 63 31.22 12.12 -1.94
CA SER A 63 32.31 11.30 -2.51
C SER A 63 33.70 11.96 -2.42
N THR A 64 33.75 13.29 -2.31
CA THR A 64 34.99 14.05 -2.08
C THR A 64 35.77 13.58 -0.85
N CYS A 65 35.10 12.94 0.10
CA CYS A 65 35.72 12.41 1.31
C CYS A 65 36.62 11.18 1.09
N GLN A 66 36.67 10.61 -0.11
CA GLN A 66 37.65 9.57 -0.43
C GLN A 66 39.07 10.12 -0.56
N ASP A 67 39.20 11.41 -0.92
CA ASP A 67 40.50 12.06 -1.11
C ASP A 67 41.05 12.68 0.18
N GLU A 68 40.27 12.69 1.26
CA GLU A 68 40.62 13.29 2.55
C GLU A 68 41.09 12.24 3.56
N GLU A 69 42.07 12.59 4.41
CA GLU A 69 42.56 11.69 5.48
C GLU A 69 41.48 11.38 6.52
N SER A 70 40.58 12.34 6.77
CA SER A 70 39.41 12.18 7.63
C SER A 70 38.32 13.12 7.18
N CYS A 71 37.09 12.62 7.05
CA CYS A 71 35.94 13.42 6.67
C CYS A 71 34.81 13.26 7.69
N ASN A 72 34.22 14.40 8.07
CA ASN A 72 33.07 14.44 8.96
C ASN A 72 31.80 14.64 8.13
N SER A 73 30.76 13.90 8.48
CA SER A 73 29.44 14.12 7.92
C SER A 73 28.87 15.49 8.31
N TRP A 74 27.93 15.98 7.53
CA TRP A 74 27.11 17.15 7.87
C TRP A 74 25.65 16.76 8.05
N ARG A 75 24.91 17.54 8.84
CA ARG A 75 23.49 17.32 9.10
C ARG A 75 22.66 18.31 8.26
N PRO A 76 21.73 17.83 7.41
CA PRO A 76 20.85 18.71 6.65
C PRO A 76 19.74 19.30 7.52
N ASP A 77 19.18 20.42 7.07
CA ASP A 77 17.95 21.01 7.62
C ASP A 77 16.74 20.17 7.25
N ASN A 78 16.72 19.59 6.05
CA ASN A 78 15.61 18.78 5.55
C ASN A 78 16.09 17.54 4.79
N LEU A 79 15.35 16.46 4.94
CA LEU A 79 15.38 15.28 4.09
C LEU A 79 14.14 15.28 3.19
N VAL A 80 14.35 15.06 1.90
CA VAL A 80 13.29 14.84 0.91
C VAL A 80 13.49 13.47 0.30
N GLU A 81 12.53 12.58 0.50
CA GLU A 81 12.49 11.26 -0.14
C GLU A 81 11.45 11.29 -1.25
N TYR A 82 11.92 11.24 -2.49
CA TYR A 82 11.10 11.27 -3.69
C TYR A 82 10.91 9.85 -4.24
N PHE A 83 9.67 9.44 -4.45
CA PHE A 83 9.31 8.15 -5.01
C PHE A 83 8.71 8.34 -6.41
N GLY A 84 9.42 7.86 -7.44
CA GLY A 84 9.10 8.03 -8.85
C GLY A 84 9.38 6.77 -9.69
N ALA A 85 9.29 6.89 -11.00
CA ALA A 85 9.61 5.84 -11.97
C ALA A 85 9.86 6.45 -13.35
N ASP A 86 10.66 5.80 -14.20
CA ASP A 86 11.02 6.34 -15.52
C ASP A 86 9.82 6.33 -16.48
N TRP A 87 8.89 5.39 -16.32
CA TRP A 87 7.67 5.33 -17.13
C TRP A 87 6.56 6.28 -16.67
N CYS A 88 6.78 7.01 -15.56
CA CYS A 88 5.78 7.86 -14.94
C CYS A 88 5.81 9.28 -15.53
N GLU A 89 4.93 9.57 -16.49
CA GLU A 89 4.81 10.92 -17.05
C GLU A 89 4.61 12.05 -16.01
N PRO A 90 3.73 11.93 -14.98
CA PRO A 90 3.57 13.00 -13.98
C PRO A 90 4.77 13.17 -13.03
N CYS A 91 5.73 12.24 -13.05
CA CYS A 91 6.95 12.29 -12.24
C CYS A 91 7.94 13.35 -12.74
N MET A 92 7.97 13.61 -14.05
CA MET A 92 8.90 14.56 -14.68
C MET A 92 8.74 15.99 -14.15
N GLU A 93 7.50 16.44 -13.90
CA GLU A 93 7.23 17.77 -13.32
C GLU A 93 7.79 17.87 -11.90
N VAL A 94 7.71 16.78 -11.13
CA VAL A 94 8.21 16.73 -9.76
C VAL A 94 9.74 16.71 -9.73
N GLU A 95 10.36 15.96 -10.63
CA GLU A 95 11.82 15.91 -10.79
C GLU A 95 12.41 17.29 -11.12
N GLN A 96 11.72 18.07 -11.96
CA GLN A 96 12.10 19.44 -12.24
C GLN A 96 12.04 20.32 -10.98
N GLU A 97 10.99 20.21 -10.16
CA GLU A 97 10.87 21.00 -8.93
C GLU A 97 11.92 20.61 -7.88
N ILE A 98 12.16 19.31 -7.65
CA ILE A 98 13.16 18.88 -6.67
C ILE A 98 14.58 19.25 -7.09
N SER A 99 14.86 19.38 -8.39
CA SER A 99 16.16 19.84 -8.88
C SER A 99 16.52 21.27 -8.47
N ASN A 100 15.51 22.09 -8.12
CA ASN A 100 15.68 23.48 -7.68
C ASN A 100 15.90 23.63 -6.17
N ILE A 101 15.84 22.55 -5.40
CA ILE A 101 16.03 22.57 -3.95
C ILE A 101 17.52 22.81 -3.63
N ASP A 102 17.78 23.64 -2.61
CA ASP A 102 19.14 23.93 -2.15
C ASP A 102 19.83 22.69 -1.54
N SER A 103 20.74 22.10 -2.30
CA SER A 103 21.48 20.88 -1.93
C SER A 103 22.49 21.06 -0.78
N ASN A 104 22.73 22.30 -0.33
CA ASN A 104 23.59 22.58 0.83
C ASN A 104 22.82 22.53 2.15
N ARG A 105 21.49 22.66 2.09
CA ARG A 105 20.60 22.69 3.25
C ARG A 105 19.72 21.47 3.31
N SER A 106 19.37 20.92 2.16
CA SER A 106 18.52 19.74 2.06
C SER A 106 19.26 18.60 1.40
N VAL A 107 18.91 17.39 1.78
CA VAL A 107 19.32 16.18 1.08
C VAL A 107 18.10 15.54 0.42
N ILE A 108 18.29 15.08 -0.81
CA ILE A 108 17.26 14.41 -1.59
C ILE A 108 17.68 12.97 -1.82
N ILE A 109 16.78 12.03 -1.59
CA ILE A 109 16.93 10.64 -2.01
C ILE A 109 15.85 10.37 -3.04
N GLN A 110 16.24 9.97 -4.25
CA GLN A 110 15.29 9.46 -5.23
C GLN A 110 15.17 7.95 -5.13
N HIS A 111 13.94 7.46 -5.17
CA HIS A 111 13.56 6.08 -5.00
C HIS A 111 12.75 5.61 -6.20
N HIS A 112 13.22 4.54 -6.86
CA HIS A 112 12.46 3.83 -7.89
C HIS A 112 11.94 2.49 -7.34
N PRO A 113 10.70 2.47 -6.79
CA PRO A 113 10.10 1.27 -6.21
C PRO A 113 9.46 0.35 -7.26
N SER A 114 9.31 0.78 -8.52
CA SER A 114 8.63 0.01 -9.54
C SER A 114 9.56 -1.04 -10.15
N THR A 115 9.12 -2.30 -10.14
CA THR A 115 9.87 -3.44 -10.76
C THR A 115 9.90 -3.38 -12.28
N SER A 116 9.22 -2.39 -12.88
CA SER A 116 9.19 -2.18 -14.32
C SER A 116 10.31 -1.27 -14.82
N ASP A 117 11.02 -0.57 -13.93
CA ASP A 117 12.15 0.29 -14.27
C ASP A 117 13.46 -0.52 -14.27
N ASN A 118 14.37 -0.24 -15.20
CA ASN A 118 15.72 -0.81 -15.15
C ASN A 118 16.49 -0.39 -13.88
N THR A 119 16.13 0.75 -13.33
CA THR A 119 16.70 1.39 -12.14
C THR A 119 15.99 0.97 -10.84
N PHE A 120 15.12 -0.05 -10.91
CA PHE A 120 14.43 -0.62 -9.76
C PHE A 120 15.37 -0.96 -8.60
N PHE A 121 15.03 -0.48 -7.40
CA PHE A 121 15.72 -0.89 -6.18
C PHE A 121 14.75 -1.48 -5.15
N SER A 122 15.02 -2.72 -4.73
CA SER A 122 14.14 -3.46 -3.83
C SER A 122 13.95 -2.78 -2.47
N GLN A 123 14.98 -2.12 -1.94
CA GLN A 123 14.87 -1.40 -0.67
C GLN A 123 14.01 -0.13 -0.80
N SER A 124 14.11 0.57 -1.93
CA SER A 124 13.19 1.67 -2.27
C SER A 124 11.74 1.20 -2.31
N LYS A 125 11.48 0.01 -2.87
CA LYS A 125 10.15 -0.61 -2.85
C LYS A 125 9.66 -0.96 -1.45
N MET A 126 10.51 -1.57 -0.62
CA MET A 126 10.15 -1.90 0.76
C MET A 126 9.84 -0.62 1.57
N LYS A 127 10.60 0.46 1.36
CA LYS A 127 10.33 1.75 1.99
C LYS A 127 9.00 2.35 1.53
N PHE A 128 8.73 2.32 0.23
CA PHE A 128 7.47 2.76 -0.38
C PHE A 128 6.25 1.99 0.16
N GLU A 129 6.28 0.65 0.10
CA GLU A 129 5.11 -0.21 0.42
C GLU A 129 4.91 -0.42 1.93
N ASN A 130 6.00 -0.58 2.70
CA ASN A 130 5.89 -1.05 4.09
C ASN A 130 6.10 0.08 5.10
N GLN A 131 7.17 0.86 4.93
CA GLN A 131 7.50 1.92 5.87
C GLN A 131 6.55 3.11 5.70
N TYR A 132 6.34 3.57 4.47
CA TYR A 132 5.47 4.70 4.19
C TYR A 132 4.06 4.34 3.73
N ARG A 133 3.82 3.09 3.32
CA ARG A 133 2.50 2.61 2.86
C ARG A 133 1.90 3.52 1.78
N LEU A 134 2.75 3.98 0.88
CA LEU A 134 2.36 4.88 -0.20
C LEU A 134 1.53 4.12 -1.23
N LEU A 135 0.50 4.78 -1.76
CA LEU A 135 -0.43 4.17 -2.71
C LEU A 135 -0.10 4.51 -4.16
N PHE A 136 0.55 5.65 -4.39
CA PHE A 136 0.75 6.21 -5.73
C PHE A 136 2.13 6.87 -5.87
N ILE A 137 2.64 6.90 -7.09
CA ILE A 137 3.75 7.75 -7.52
C ILE A 137 3.21 8.85 -8.46
N PRO A 138 3.83 10.04 -8.51
CA PRO A 138 4.92 10.48 -7.64
C PRO A 138 4.43 10.74 -6.21
N SER A 139 5.30 10.51 -5.23
CA SER A 139 5.06 10.91 -3.84
C SER A 139 6.36 11.44 -3.22
N LEU A 140 6.25 12.44 -2.35
CA LEU A 140 7.36 13.01 -1.60
C LEU A 140 7.10 12.86 -0.11
N VAL A 141 8.06 12.30 0.61
CA VAL A 141 8.08 12.29 2.07
C VAL A 141 9.17 13.23 2.55
N ILE A 142 8.77 14.26 3.30
CA ILE A 142 9.65 15.26 3.87
C ILE A 142 9.85 14.96 5.35
N ASN A 143 11.12 14.87 5.76
CA ASN A 143 11.54 14.64 7.14
C ASN A 143 10.91 13.40 7.80
N GLY A 144 10.53 12.40 7.01
CA GLY A 144 9.93 11.14 7.48
C GLY A 144 8.48 11.24 7.97
N GLU A 145 7.79 12.38 7.79
CA GLU A 145 6.46 12.63 8.36
C GLU A 145 5.52 13.37 7.41
N SER A 146 6.01 14.38 6.71
CA SER A 146 5.18 15.22 5.82
C SER A 146 5.05 14.58 4.43
N LEU A 147 3.83 14.41 3.93
CA LEU A 147 3.54 13.77 2.65
C LEU A 147 2.95 14.77 1.64
N LEU A 148 3.51 14.76 0.43
CA LEU A 148 2.90 15.34 -0.78
C LEU A 148 2.69 14.21 -1.79
N THR A 149 1.47 14.08 -2.32
CA THR A 149 1.14 12.99 -3.25
C THR A 149 0.62 13.54 -4.58
N GLY A 150 1.11 12.96 -5.68
CA GLY A 150 0.85 13.43 -7.04
C GLY A 150 1.60 14.73 -7.37
N SER A 151 1.66 15.06 -8.66
CA SER A 151 2.38 16.24 -9.15
C SER A 151 1.81 17.54 -8.56
N SER A 152 0.48 17.69 -8.53
CA SER A 152 -0.19 18.91 -8.06
C SER A 152 0.19 19.36 -6.64
N GLN A 153 0.37 18.40 -5.71
CA GLN A 153 0.82 18.69 -4.35
C GLN A 153 2.33 18.84 -4.27
N ALA A 154 3.07 18.04 -5.05
CA ALA A 154 4.52 18.10 -5.10
C ALA A 154 5.06 19.47 -5.50
N LEU A 155 4.34 20.22 -6.34
CA LEU A 155 4.66 21.61 -6.69
C LEU A 155 4.66 22.57 -5.49
N GLU A 156 4.08 22.19 -4.34
CA GLU A 156 4.11 22.98 -3.11
C GLU A 156 5.38 22.77 -2.26
N ILE A 157 6.31 21.91 -2.69
CA ILE A 157 7.48 21.49 -1.91
C ILE A 157 8.33 22.67 -1.38
N SER A 158 8.56 23.69 -2.21
CA SER A 158 9.34 24.86 -1.81
C SER A 158 8.70 25.61 -0.63
N GLN A 159 7.37 25.71 -0.60
CA GLN A 159 6.65 26.32 0.52
C GLN A 159 6.69 25.40 1.75
N VAL A 160 6.51 24.10 1.56
CA VAL A 160 6.53 23.12 2.64
C VAL A 160 7.89 23.17 3.35
N LEU A 161 9.00 23.11 2.62
CA LEU A 161 10.36 23.14 3.18
C LEU A 161 10.65 24.40 4.02
N GLN A 162 10.06 25.55 3.66
CA GLN A 162 10.21 26.79 4.43
C GLN A 162 9.44 26.78 5.76
N GLN A 163 8.41 25.94 5.86
CA GLN A 163 7.53 25.83 7.03
C GLN A 163 7.91 24.68 7.95
N GLN A 164 8.82 23.80 7.50
CA GLN A 164 9.31 22.69 8.32
C GLN A 164 10.08 23.21 9.54
N ASN A 165 9.80 22.60 10.69
CA ASN A 165 10.51 22.87 11.95
C ASN A 165 10.94 21.54 12.59
N ARG A 166 11.54 20.66 11.77
CA ARG A 166 12.13 19.41 12.25
C ARG A 166 13.51 19.72 12.80
N THR A 167 13.84 19.18 13.97
CA THR A 167 15.21 19.18 14.47
C THR A 167 15.67 17.74 14.58
N TYR A 168 16.70 17.38 13.81
CA TYR A 168 17.30 16.06 13.88
C TYR A 168 18.16 15.90 15.13
N SER A 169 18.02 14.74 15.77
CA SER A 169 18.80 14.40 16.96
C SER A 169 18.90 12.89 17.13
N GLY A 170 20.06 12.43 17.56
CA GLY A 170 20.31 11.02 17.85
C GLY A 170 21.69 10.57 17.39
N ILE A 171 22.26 11.20 16.38
CA ILE A 171 23.65 11.04 15.97
C ILE A 171 24.44 12.21 16.54
N SER A 172 25.55 11.92 17.22
CA SER A 172 26.48 12.94 17.71
C SER A 172 27.55 13.26 16.66
N ASP A 173 28.07 12.23 16.01
CA ASP A 173 29.13 12.34 15.01
C ASP A 173 29.12 11.11 14.09
N ILE A 174 29.48 11.33 12.82
CA ILE A 174 29.88 10.29 11.87
C ILE A 174 31.14 10.76 11.17
N ASN A 175 32.15 9.90 11.20
CA ASN A 175 33.46 10.14 10.63
C ASN A 175 33.88 8.96 9.75
N TYR A 176 34.44 9.27 8.59
CA TYR A 176 35.03 8.30 7.67
C TYR A 176 36.55 8.44 7.64
N GLN A 177 37.26 7.33 7.86
CA GLN A 177 38.73 7.26 7.78
C GLN A 177 39.18 5.94 7.17
N ASN A 178 39.94 6.01 6.07
CA ASN A 178 40.63 4.85 5.47
C ASN A 178 39.71 3.62 5.27
N GLY A 179 38.53 3.81 4.68
CA GLY A 179 37.59 2.72 4.40
C GLY A 179 36.73 2.29 5.59
N THR A 180 36.92 2.89 6.77
CA THR A 180 36.13 2.57 7.97
C THR A 180 35.28 3.77 8.38
N LEU A 181 33.99 3.51 8.60
CA LEU A 181 33.07 4.46 9.22
C LEU A 181 33.11 4.29 10.74
N PHE A 182 33.05 5.41 11.43
CA PHE A 182 32.89 5.52 12.87
C PHE A 182 31.67 6.38 13.15
N TRP A 183 30.84 5.98 14.09
CA TRP A 183 29.69 6.78 14.48
C TRP A 183 29.40 6.65 15.96
N ASN A 184 28.79 7.70 16.49
CA ASN A 184 28.24 7.71 17.83
C ASN A 184 26.78 8.14 17.78
N ALA A 185 25.87 7.20 18.00
CA ALA A 185 24.44 7.43 17.97
C ALA A 185 23.75 6.86 19.21
N SER A 186 22.53 7.34 19.46
CA SER A 186 21.59 6.79 20.43
C SER A 186 21.33 5.31 20.13
N GLU A 187 21.32 4.49 21.18
CA GLU A 187 21.14 3.04 21.07
C GLU A 187 19.66 2.67 20.91
N GLY A 188 19.40 1.49 20.36
CA GLY A 188 18.05 0.94 20.17
C GLY A 188 17.46 1.17 18.78
N TYR A 189 18.18 1.86 17.90
CA TYR A 189 17.77 2.17 16.53
C TYR A 189 18.65 1.47 15.48
N ASN A 190 18.26 1.54 14.22
CA ASN A 190 19.09 1.15 13.09
C ASN A 190 19.72 2.39 12.43
N LEU A 191 21.01 2.28 12.10
CA LEU A 191 21.71 3.21 11.22
C LEU A 191 21.65 2.65 9.80
N ASN A 192 20.76 3.21 8.99
CA ASN A 192 20.61 2.92 7.58
C ASN A 192 21.47 3.87 6.74
N ILE A 193 22.28 3.34 5.83
CA ILE A 193 23.19 4.12 4.99
C ILE A 193 22.80 3.89 3.53
N TRP A 194 22.19 4.90 2.94
CA TRP A 194 21.78 4.91 1.54
C TRP A 194 22.92 5.44 0.67
N MET A 195 23.30 4.67 -0.34
CA MET A 195 24.23 5.13 -1.38
C MET A 195 23.43 5.67 -2.55
N LEU A 196 23.74 6.92 -2.89
CA LEU A 196 23.10 7.66 -3.96
C LEU A 196 24.09 7.89 -5.11
N LYS A 197 23.63 7.64 -6.34
CA LYS A 197 24.43 7.83 -7.56
C LYS A 197 23.64 8.60 -8.61
N ASP A 198 24.35 9.27 -9.50
CA ASP A 198 23.75 9.82 -10.72
C ASP A 198 23.53 8.68 -11.71
N THR A 199 22.30 8.50 -12.17
CA THR A 199 21.91 7.34 -12.99
C THR A 199 21.11 7.79 -14.20
N MET A 200 21.49 7.36 -15.41
CA MET A 200 20.80 7.73 -16.64
C MET A 200 19.33 7.28 -16.61
N HIS A 201 18.41 8.17 -17.00
CA HIS A 201 17.00 7.85 -17.19
C HIS A 201 16.84 6.87 -18.36
N GLU A 202 15.92 5.91 -18.25
CA GLU A 202 15.74 4.84 -19.23
C GLU A 202 15.24 5.35 -20.60
N PHE A 203 14.22 6.21 -20.59
CA PHE A 203 13.55 6.66 -21.81
C PHE A 203 13.94 8.07 -22.30
N GLU A 204 14.58 8.87 -21.44
CA GLU A 204 14.86 10.29 -21.67
C GLU A 204 16.36 10.58 -21.61
N ASN A 205 16.78 11.66 -22.26
CA ASN A 205 18.22 12.01 -22.37
C ASN A 205 18.69 12.92 -21.22
N TYR A 206 18.44 12.50 -19.98
CA TYR A 206 18.99 13.12 -18.77
C TYR A 206 19.26 12.05 -17.70
N SER A 207 19.88 12.44 -16.60
CA SER A 207 20.22 11.54 -15.49
C SER A 207 19.48 11.95 -14.21
N HIS A 208 19.11 10.96 -13.41
CA HIS A 208 18.51 11.08 -12.10
C HIS A 208 19.58 11.36 -11.04
N PRO A 209 19.69 12.60 -10.54
CA PRO A 209 20.62 12.90 -9.48
C PRO A 209 20.14 12.30 -8.17
N ASN A 210 21.06 11.74 -7.39
CA ASN A 210 20.79 11.21 -6.05
C ASN A 210 19.83 9.99 -6.03
N LEU A 211 19.87 9.14 -7.05
CA LEU A 211 19.10 7.90 -7.07
C LEU A 211 19.68 6.87 -6.10
N ALA A 212 18.84 6.29 -5.25
CA ALA A 212 19.23 5.23 -4.31
C ALA A 212 19.56 3.92 -5.03
N THR A 213 20.82 3.48 -4.93
CA THR A 213 21.31 2.26 -5.60
C THR A 213 21.73 1.15 -4.65
N SER A 214 22.03 1.48 -3.38
CA SER A 214 22.45 0.49 -2.38
C SER A 214 22.11 0.94 -0.96
N LEU A 215 22.03 -0.02 -0.04
CA LEU A 215 21.70 0.20 1.37
C LEU A 215 22.55 -0.72 2.24
N LEU A 216 23.16 -0.16 3.28
CA LEU A 216 23.69 -0.91 4.42
C LEU A 216 22.90 -0.56 5.68
N SER A 217 22.68 -1.54 6.55
CA SER A 217 21.98 -1.34 7.82
C SER A 217 22.82 -1.90 8.96
N PHE A 218 23.05 -1.07 9.97
CA PHE A 218 23.77 -1.44 11.18
C PHE A 218 22.92 -1.18 12.42
N HIS A 219 23.11 -1.98 13.45
CA HIS A 219 22.57 -1.63 14.76
C HIS A 219 23.32 -0.40 15.30
N SER A 220 22.60 0.63 15.75
CA SER A 220 23.15 1.90 16.27
C SER A 220 24.15 1.74 17.42
N GLY A 221 24.03 0.65 18.19
CA GLY A 221 24.97 0.30 19.25
C GLY A 221 26.37 -0.12 18.75
N ASN A 222 26.49 -0.59 17.52
CA ASN A 222 27.79 -0.75 16.87
C ASN A 222 28.40 0.64 16.71
N LYS A 223 29.73 0.80 16.81
CA LYS A 223 30.38 2.12 16.75
C LYS A 223 31.25 2.32 15.53
N SER A 224 31.42 1.27 14.72
CA SER A 224 32.22 1.31 13.52
C SER A 224 31.91 0.15 12.59
N ALA A 225 32.13 0.35 11.28
CA ALA A 225 32.09 -0.71 10.28
C ALA A 225 33.08 -0.39 9.16
N ASN A 226 33.78 -1.43 8.68
CA ASN A 226 34.58 -1.33 7.47
C ASN A 226 33.64 -1.46 6.26
N ILE A 227 33.68 -0.47 5.38
CA ILE A 227 32.86 -0.39 4.16
C ILE A 227 33.72 -0.14 2.91
N SER A 228 35.03 -0.41 2.96
CA SER A 228 35.95 -0.11 1.87
C SER A 228 35.58 -0.80 0.56
N GLU A 229 35.14 -2.06 0.65
CA GLU A 229 34.68 -2.84 -0.52
C GLU A 229 33.39 -2.27 -1.10
N TRP A 230 32.51 -1.73 -0.26
CA TRP A 230 31.25 -1.15 -0.71
C TRP A 230 31.44 0.19 -1.41
N LEU A 231 32.48 0.94 -1.04
CA LEU A 231 32.82 2.24 -1.63
C LEU A 231 33.76 2.16 -2.85
N GLU A 232 34.03 0.97 -3.38
CA GLU A 232 34.80 0.82 -4.61
C GLU A 232 34.08 1.56 -5.76
N ASP A 233 34.76 2.50 -6.41
CA ASP A 233 34.23 3.38 -7.46
C ASP A 233 32.94 4.15 -7.04
N TRP A 234 32.84 4.52 -5.76
CA TRP A 234 31.74 5.36 -5.29
C TRP A 234 31.88 6.79 -5.82
N ASP A 235 30.87 7.24 -6.57
CA ASP A 235 30.71 8.61 -7.02
C ASP A 235 29.28 9.07 -6.72
N GLY A 236 29.12 10.02 -5.79
CA GLY A 236 27.82 10.47 -5.31
C GLY A 236 27.80 10.74 -3.80
N ARG A 237 26.72 10.34 -3.13
CA ARG A 237 26.47 10.66 -1.71
C ARG A 237 26.15 9.43 -0.89
N LEU A 238 26.54 9.47 0.38
CA LEU A 238 26.02 8.58 1.42
C LEU A 238 25.08 9.36 2.33
N VAL A 239 23.89 8.84 2.54
CA VAL A 239 22.90 9.41 3.46
C VAL A 239 22.66 8.43 4.60
N PHE A 240 23.02 8.87 5.79
CA PHE A 240 22.91 8.14 7.03
C PHE A 240 21.58 8.53 7.67
N MET A 241 20.77 7.54 8.01
CA MET A 241 19.46 7.72 8.62
C MET A 241 19.42 6.88 9.88
N LEU A 242 19.23 7.53 11.04
CA LEU A 242 18.95 6.85 12.29
C LEU A 242 17.45 6.64 12.39
N GLU A 243 17.02 5.40 12.24
CA GLU A 243 15.61 5.04 12.08
C GLU A 243 15.20 3.88 12.99
N ASP A 244 13.94 3.84 13.38
CA ASP A 244 13.33 2.67 14.04
C ASP A 244 12.60 1.79 13.01
N ILE A 245 12.41 0.52 13.35
CA ILE A 245 11.64 -0.42 12.54
C ILE A 245 10.16 -0.13 12.76
N GLY A 246 9.45 0.29 11.73
CA GLY A 246 8.01 0.47 11.81
C GLY A 246 7.40 1.17 10.61
N SER A 247 6.08 1.26 10.62
CA SER A 247 5.35 2.10 9.68
C SER A 247 5.35 3.55 10.18
N ALA A 248 5.64 4.49 9.29
CA ALA A 248 5.55 5.90 9.61
C ALA A 248 4.09 6.36 9.63
N GLU A 249 3.80 7.30 10.52
CA GLU A 249 2.58 8.10 10.45
C GLU A 249 2.86 9.32 9.58
N LEU A 250 2.17 9.40 8.45
CA LEU A 250 2.33 10.46 7.46
C LEU A 250 1.20 11.48 7.58
N THR A 251 1.54 12.76 7.57
CA THR A 251 0.60 13.87 7.57
C THR A 251 0.67 14.59 6.23
N SER A 252 -0.49 14.89 5.63
CA SER A 252 -0.48 15.66 4.39
C SER A 252 0.05 17.07 4.66
N ALA A 253 1.07 17.47 3.91
CA ALA A 253 1.67 18.79 4.00
C ALA A 253 1.11 19.80 2.99
N SER A 254 0.21 19.34 2.10
CA SER A 254 -0.40 20.18 1.07
C SER A 254 -1.70 20.81 1.56
N THR A 255 -2.00 21.99 1.02
CA THR A 255 -3.33 22.60 1.18
C THR A 255 -4.35 22.09 0.16
N GLN A 256 -3.89 21.36 -0.87
CA GLN A 256 -4.74 20.72 -1.86
C GLN A 256 -5.28 19.38 -1.34
N PRO A 257 -6.50 18.99 -1.75
CA PRO A 257 -7.07 17.73 -1.33
C PRO A 257 -6.25 16.54 -1.87
N THR A 258 -6.00 15.55 -1.01
CA THR A 258 -5.44 14.23 -1.37
C THR A 258 -6.51 13.25 -1.88
N GLY A 259 -7.76 13.70 -2.00
CA GLY A 259 -8.93 12.83 -2.17
C GLY A 259 -9.41 12.25 -0.84
N ASN A 260 -10.15 11.13 -0.87
CA ASN A 260 -10.70 10.46 0.32
C ASN A 260 -9.74 9.40 0.92
N PHE A 261 -8.43 9.52 0.70
CA PHE A 261 -7.45 8.52 1.13
C PHE A 261 -6.84 8.88 2.49
N ASN A 262 -6.76 7.90 3.40
CA ASN A 262 -6.08 8.00 4.69
C ASN A 262 -4.86 7.07 4.70
N PHE A 263 -3.66 7.64 4.77
CA PHE A 263 -2.38 6.90 4.71
C PHE A 263 -1.97 6.26 6.05
N ASN A 264 -2.63 6.65 7.16
CA ASN A 264 -2.33 6.13 8.50
C ASN A 264 -3.32 5.06 8.96
N GLN A 265 -4.30 4.73 8.13
CA GLN A 265 -5.24 3.68 8.47
C GLN A 265 -4.55 2.34 8.27
N GLU A 266 -4.21 1.67 9.38
CA GLU A 266 -4.00 0.23 9.33
C GLU A 266 -5.29 -0.39 8.80
N ASP A 267 -5.19 -1.29 7.81
CA ASP A 267 -6.29 -2.11 7.32
C ASP A 267 -6.76 -3.10 8.41
N TYR A 268 -7.16 -2.60 9.58
CA TYR A 268 -8.16 -3.23 10.39
C TYR A 268 -9.45 -3.14 9.62
N LYS A 269 -9.78 -4.25 8.95
CA LYS A 269 -11.12 -4.66 8.54
C LYS A 269 -12.12 -3.53 8.68
N GLN A 270 -12.32 -2.78 7.60
CA GLN A 270 -13.47 -1.93 7.32
C GLN A 270 -14.50 -1.97 8.46
N ASN A 271 -14.28 -1.15 9.50
CA ASN A 271 -15.32 -0.85 10.46
C ASN A 271 -16.21 0.14 9.72
N ASP A 272 -17.11 -0.40 8.91
CA ASP A 272 -18.29 0.29 8.44
C ASP A 272 -18.96 0.89 9.67
N THR A 273 -18.70 2.17 9.92
CA THR A 273 -19.49 3.00 10.82
C THR A 273 -20.72 3.48 10.05
N GLU A 274 -21.38 2.54 9.37
CA GLU A 274 -22.78 2.65 9.07
C GLU A 274 -23.49 1.81 10.12
N LYS A 275 -24.34 2.47 10.93
CA LYS A 275 -25.21 1.80 11.89
C LYS A 275 -26.25 0.99 11.12
N ASP A 276 -25.84 -0.10 10.49
CA ASP A 276 -26.75 -1.08 9.95
C ASP A 276 -26.77 -2.29 10.87
N ALA A 277 -27.99 -2.61 11.31
CA ALA A 277 -28.28 -3.69 12.23
C ALA A 277 -27.50 -4.93 11.80
N THR A 278 -26.62 -5.41 12.69
CA THR A 278 -25.75 -6.57 12.48
C THR A 278 -26.58 -7.79 12.10
N LEU A 279 -26.88 -7.95 10.81
CA LEU A 279 -27.47 -9.15 10.27
C LEU A 279 -26.35 -10.18 10.25
N ASN A 280 -26.53 -11.24 11.06
CA ASN A 280 -25.58 -12.33 11.17
C ASN A 280 -25.19 -12.79 9.75
N PRO A 281 -23.89 -12.84 9.41
CA PRO A 281 -23.42 -13.16 8.05
C PRO A 281 -23.93 -14.53 7.56
N LYS A 282 -24.25 -15.44 8.48
CA LYS A 282 -24.92 -16.71 8.16
C LYS A 282 -26.35 -16.51 7.66
N ILE A 283 -27.10 -15.60 8.29
CA ILE A 283 -28.46 -15.23 7.87
C ILE A 283 -28.41 -14.54 6.52
N LEU A 284 -27.45 -13.63 6.30
CA LEU A 284 -27.27 -12.97 5.02
C LEU A 284 -26.99 -13.97 3.88
N ALA A 285 -26.07 -14.92 4.10
CA ALA A 285 -25.77 -15.95 3.11
C ALA A 285 -26.99 -16.85 2.81
N ILE A 286 -27.79 -17.20 3.83
CA ILE A 286 -29.02 -17.99 3.66
C ILE A 286 -30.07 -17.19 2.86
N VAL A 287 -30.28 -15.93 3.19
CA VAL A 287 -31.27 -15.06 2.52
C VAL A 287 -30.88 -14.83 1.06
N THR A 288 -29.62 -14.50 0.79
CA THR A 288 -29.11 -14.31 -0.57
C THR A 288 -29.21 -15.60 -1.39
N GLY A 289 -28.89 -16.75 -0.78
CA GLY A 289 -29.05 -18.06 -1.43
C GLY A 289 -30.51 -18.38 -1.79
N LEU A 290 -31.46 -18.06 -0.89
CA LEU A 290 -32.89 -18.23 -1.16
C LEU A 290 -33.38 -17.33 -2.29
N ILE A 291 -32.95 -16.07 -2.31
CA ILE A 291 -33.29 -15.12 -3.37
C ILE A 291 -32.78 -15.61 -4.73
N MET A 292 -31.50 -16.00 -4.81
CA MET A 292 -30.92 -16.58 -6.03
C MET A 292 -31.69 -17.83 -6.48
N PHE A 293 -32.08 -18.70 -5.56
CA PHE A 293 -32.88 -19.88 -5.90
C PHE A 293 -34.27 -19.53 -6.44
N THR A 294 -34.94 -18.51 -5.87
CA THR A 294 -36.24 -18.06 -6.38
C THR A 294 -36.15 -17.44 -7.78
N ILE A 295 -35.06 -16.75 -8.10
CA ILE A 295 -34.83 -16.18 -9.43
C ILE A 295 -34.59 -17.29 -10.47
N LEU A 296 -33.98 -18.41 -10.08
CA LEU A 296 -33.71 -19.55 -10.95
C LEU A 296 -34.93 -20.47 -11.16
N LEU A 297 -35.96 -20.35 -10.32
CA LEU A 297 -37.15 -21.22 -10.31
C LEU A 297 -37.94 -21.21 -11.64
N PRO A 298 -38.20 -20.06 -12.29
CA PRO A 298 -38.86 -20.02 -13.59
C PRO A 298 -38.07 -20.75 -14.68
N GLY A 299 -36.74 -20.61 -14.66
CA GLY A 299 -35.85 -21.31 -15.60
C GLY A 299 -35.87 -22.83 -15.42
N LEU A 300 -35.90 -23.30 -14.16
CA LEU A 300 -36.01 -24.73 -13.85
C LEU A 300 -37.38 -25.31 -14.24
N ILE A 301 -38.47 -24.56 -14.06
CA ILE A 301 -39.82 -24.98 -14.48
C ILE A 301 -39.88 -25.08 -16.00
N MET A 302 -39.34 -24.09 -16.72
CA MET A 302 -39.30 -24.11 -18.19
C MET A 302 -38.44 -25.26 -18.72
N PHE A 303 -37.30 -25.54 -18.08
CA PHE A 303 -36.44 -26.67 -18.41
C PHE A 303 -37.13 -28.03 -18.22
N GLN A 304 -37.89 -28.21 -17.14
CA GLN A 304 -38.69 -29.42 -16.94
C GLN A 304 -39.86 -29.53 -17.92
N GLY A 305 -40.46 -28.40 -18.30
CA GLY A 305 -41.49 -28.35 -19.34
C GLY A 305 -40.95 -28.83 -20.68
N LEU A 306 -39.79 -28.33 -21.10
CA LEU A 306 -39.12 -28.75 -22.34
C LEU A 306 -38.77 -30.23 -22.35
N ARG A 307 -38.29 -30.78 -21.23
CA ARG A 307 -38.02 -32.21 -21.09
C ARG A 307 -39.26 -33.10 -21.28
N LYS A 308 -40.44 -32.64 -20.88
CA LYS A 308 -41.69 -33.40 -21.04
C LYS A 308 -42.25 -33.34 -22.47
N PHE A 309 -41.98 -32.26 -23.21
CA PHE A 309 -42.36 -32.16 -24.61
C PHE A 309 -41.60 -33.16 -25.51
N GLU A 310 -40.40 -33.57 -25.11
CA GLU A 310 -39.59 -34.53 -25.87
C GLU A 310 -40.08 -35.98 -25.69
N ASP A 311 -40.75 -36.30 -24.59
CA ASP A 311 -41.34 -37.63 -24.34
C ASP A 311 -42.73 -37.83 -25.01
N GLU A 312 -43.41 -36.75 -25.44
CA GLU A 312 -44.79 -36.82 -26.00
C GLU A 312 -44.86 -36.85 -27.54
N ASN A 313 -43.74 -36.68 -28.26
CA ASN A 313 -43.68 -36.80 -29.73
C ASN A 313 -42.81 -38.00 -30.15
N PRO A 314 -43.34 -39.22 -30.24
CA PRO A 314 -42.68 -40.26 -31.03
C PRO A 314 -42.74 -39.87 -32.52
N PRO A 315 -41.74 -40.24 -33.33
CA PRO A 315 -41.76 -39.97 -34.76
C PRO A 315 -42.89 -40.77 -35.41
N ASP A 316 -43.83 -40.07 -36.07
CA ASP A 316 -44.76 -40.68 -37.00
C ASP A 316 -43.96 -41.22 -38.20
N GLU A 317 -43.77 -42.53 -38.25
CA GLU A 317 -43.44 -43.25 -39.49
C GLU A 317 -44.64 -43.13 -40.45
N GLN A 318 -44.44 -42.45 -41.58
CA GLN A 318 -45.34 -42.55 -42.75
C GLN A 318 -44.58 -43.14 -43.94
N GLU A 319 -45.06 -44.32 -44.34
CA GLU A 319 -44.97 -45.08 -45.61
C GLU A 319 -43.59 -45.29 -46.29
#